data_AF-A0A075FPA3-F1
#
_entry.id   AF-A0A075FPA3-F1
#
_cell.length_a   1.000
_cell.length_b   1.000
_cell.length_c   1.000
_cell.angle_alpha   90.00
_cell.angle_beta   90.00
_cell.angle_gamma   90.00
#
_symmetry.space_group_name_H-M   'P 1'
#
loop_
_entity.id
_entity.type
_entity.pdbx_description
1 polymer ?
#
loop_
_entity_poly.entity_id
_entity_poly.type
_entity_poly.pdbx_seq_one_letter_code
_entity_poly.pdbx_strand_id
1 'polypeptide(L)'
;MALEDSAYKILSMSKSKPGKHGSAKARLELEDIFTGQKKSHVGTVTDSINVPIIEKGSAIITHMQGSEIHAMDNKTYETLILPQTSEFNLEPGGEIQWMEAMGRFRITRDH
;
A
#
# COMPACT_ATOMS: atom_id res chain seq x y z
N MET A 1 -5.38 -5.06 4.77
CA MET A 1 -5.62 -6.48 4.48
C MET A 1 -4.69 -6.91 3.37
N ALA A 2 -4.01 -8.04 3.51
CA ALA A 2 -3.20 -8.63 2.45
C ALA A 2 -4.07 -9.65 1.73
N LEU A 3 -4.13 -9.54 0.40
CA LEU A 3 -4.80 -10.49 -0.47
C LEU A 3 -3.87 -10.77 -1.64
N GLU A 4 -3.58 -12.05 -1.89
CA GLU A 4 -2.63 -12.48 -2.92
C GLU A 4 -1.29 -11.75 -2.69
N ASP A 5 -0.86 -10.95 -3.66
CA ASP A 5 0.43 -10.24 -3.65
C ASP A 5 0.25 -8.72 -3.45
N SER A 6 -0.89 -8.28 -2.89
CA SER A 6 -1.14 -6.85 -2.69
C SER A 6 -1.75 -6.49 -1.33
N ALA A 7 -1.45 -5.27 -0.92
CA ALA A 7 -1.93 -4.65 0.30
C ALA A 7 -3.13 -3.74 0.00
N TYR A 8 -4.20 -3.94 0.77
CA TYR A 8 -5.45 -3.22 0.61
C TYR A 8 -5.84 -2.45 1.87
N LYS A 9 -6.32 -1.22 1.67
CA LYS A 9 -7.06 -0.44 2.68
C LYS A 9 -8.50 -0.91 2.70
N ILE A 10 -9.07 -1.14 3.89
CA ILE A 10 -10.49 -1.43 4.04
C ILE A 10 -11.25 -0.10 4.01
N LEU A 11 -12.10 0.10 3.00
CA LEU A 11 -12.94 1.28 2.87
C LEU A 11 -14.23 1.15 3.68
N SER A 12 -14.86 -0.03 3.66
CA SER A 12 -16.07 -0.30 4.43
C SER A 12 -16.25 -1.79 4.71
N MET A 13 -17.07 -2.11 5.71
CA MET A 13 -17.47 -3.47 6.05
C MET A 13 -18.98 -3.53 6.32
N SER A 14 -19.66 -4.49 5.70
CA SER A 14 -21.06 -4.84 6.01
C SER A 14 -21.15 -6.28 6.48
N LYS A 15 -22.11 -6.59 7.37
CA LYS A 15 -22.33 -7.93 7.91
C LYS A 15 -23.74 -8.42 7.59
N SER A 16 -23.88 -9.67 7.14
CA SER A 16 -25.18 -10.30 6.93
C SER A 16 -25.62 -11.09 8.17
N LYS A 17 -26.95 -11.20 8.36
CA LYS A 17 -27.49 -12.05 9.43
C LYS A 17 -27.13 -13.53 9.15
N PRO A 18 -26.68 -14.28 10.17
CA PRO A 18 -26.45 -15.70 10.05
C PRO A 18 -27.76 -16.42 9.67
N GLY A 19 -27.68 -17.38 8.74
CA GLY A 19 -28.80 -18.28 8.45
C GLY A 19 -29.04 -19.25 9.61
N LYS A 20 -30.08 -20.08 9.52
CA LYS A 20 -30.47 -21.04 10.59
C LYS A 20 -29.33 -21.90 11.16
N HIS A 21 -28.32 -22.22 10.36
CA HIS A 21 -27.14 -23.00 10.77
C HIS A 21 -25.81 -22.41 10.26
N GLY A 22 -25.80 -21.15 9.81
CA GLY A 22 -24.65 -20.57 9.09
C GLY A 22 -23.94 -19.47 9.87
N SER A 23 -22.63 -19.32 9.65
CA SER A 23 -21.87 -18.18 10.16
C SER A 23 -22.31 -16.87 9.51
N ALA A 24 -22.26 -15.76 10.27
CA ALA A 24 -22.43 -14.44 9.69
C ALA A 24 -21.35 -14.18 8.64
N LYS A 25 -21.71 -13.56 7.51
CA LYS A 25 -20.75 -13.18 6.47
C LYS A 25 -20.41 -11.70 6.60
N ALA A 26 -19.15 -11.36 6.41
CA ALA A 26 -18.71 -9.99 6.25
C ALA A 26 -18.39 -9.74 4.77
N ARG A 27 -18.85 -8.61 4.24
CA ARG A 27 -18.43 -8.08 2.94
C ARG A 27 -17.57 -6.85 3.19
N LEU A 28 -16.35 -6.88 2.69
CA LEU A 28 -15.37 -5.82 2.75
C LEU A 28 -15.27 -5.15 1.38
N GLU A 29 -15.35 -3.83 1.35
CA GLU A 29 -14.94 -3.04 0.19
C GLU A 29 -13.52 -2.54 0.45
N LEU A 30 -12.62 -2.87 -0.47
CA LEU A 30 -11.18 -2.71 -0.36
C LEU A 30 -10.66 -1.81 -1.48
N GLU A 31 -9.55 -1.13 -1.21
CA GLU A 31 -8.82 -0.33 -2.19
C GLU A 31 -7.34 -0.70 -2.13
N ASP A 32 -6.76 -1.04 -3.27
CA ASP A 32 -5.34 -1.35 -3.40
C ASP A 32 -4.52 -0.08 -3.11
N ILE A 33 -3.58 -0.16 -2.17
CA ILE A 33 -2.85 1.02 -1.70
C ILE A 33 -1.83 1.56 -2.71
N PHE A 34 -1.55 0.81 -3.78
CA PHE A 34 -0.61 1.19 -4.84
C PHE A 34 -1.34 1.66 -6.10
N THR A 35 -2.40 0.95 -6.50
CA THR A 35 -3.09 1.18 -7.77
C THR A 35 -4.40 1.95 -7.61
N GLY A 36 -4.94 2.07 -6.40
CA GLY A 36 -6.25 2.66 -6.13
C GLY A 36 -7.44 1.83 -6.64
N GLN A 37 -7.20 0.64 -7.20
CA GLN A 37 -8.26 -0.22 -7.70
C GLN A 37 -9.10 -0.78 -6.55
N LYS A 38 -10.43 -0.77 -6.72
CA LYS A 38 -11.37 -1.27 -5.72
C LYS A 38 -11.65 -2.76 -5.92
N LYS A 39 -11.72 -3.52 -4.82
CA LYS A 39 -12.04 -4.96 -4.80
C LYS A 39 -13.06 -5.23 -3.69
N SER A 40 -14.01 -6.12 -3.93
CA SER A 40 -14.92 -6.60 -2.89
C SER A 40 -14.50 -8.00 -2.44
N HIS A 41 -14.46 -8.23 -1.13
CA HIS A 41 -14.12 -9.52 -0.54
C HIS A 41 -15.23 -9.96 0.43
N VAL A 42 -15.67 -11.21 0.31
CA VAL A 42 -16.70 -11.78 1.20
C VAL A 42 -16.11 -12.99 1.92
N GLY A 43 -16.08 -12.93 3.25
CA GLY A 43 -15.63 -14.01 4.12
C GLY A 43 -16.61 -14.25 5.27
N THR A 44 -16.41 -15.31 6.04
CA THR A 44 -17.11 -15.48 7.31
C THR A 44 -16.51 -14.55 8.37
N VAL A 45 -17.30 -14.12 9.35
CA VAL A 45 -16.79 -13.27 10.45
C VAL A 45 -15.75 -13.96 11.34
N THR A 46 -15.61 -15.28 11.20
CA THR A 46 -14.61 -16.10 11.91
C THR A 46 -13.35 -16.34 11.09
N ASP A 47 -13.32 -15.92 9.82
CA ASP A 47 -12.14 -16.08 8.97
C ASP A 47 -11.03 -15.15 9.47
N SER A 48 -9.81 -15.69 9.56
CA SER A 48 -8.62 -14.88 9.83
C SER A 48 -8.18 -14.16 8.55
N ILE A 49 -7.80 -12.90 8.69
CA ILE A 49 -7.27 -12.10 7.59
C ILE A 49 -5.81 -11.76 7.86
N ASN A 50 -4.99 -11.77 6.81
CA ASN A 50 -3.61 -11.30 6.92
C ASN A 50 -3.57 -9.77 6.92
N VAL A 51 -2.79 -9.20 7.83
CA VAL A 51 -2.56 -7.75 7.92
C VAL A 51 -1.14 -7.49 7.39
N PRO A 52 -0.98 -6.72 6.30
CA PRO A 52 0.34 -6.42 5.79
C PRO A 52 1.04 -5.43 6.72
N ILE A 53 2.34 -5.62 6.90
CA ILE A 53 3.20 -4.60 7.50
C ILE A 53 3.39 -3.49 6.46
N ILE A 54 3.30 -2.25 6.90
CA ILE A 54 3.56 -1.07 6.06
C ILE A 54 4.72 -0.33 6.70
N GLU A 55 5.83 -0.26 6.00
CA GLU A 55 6.97 0.57 6.38
C GLU A 55 6.85 1.94 5.72
N LYS A 56 7.33 2.98 6.40
CA LYS A 56 7.31 4.35 5.92
C LYS A 56 8.58 5.07 6.35
N GLY A 57 9.05 5.97 5.50
CA GLY A 57 10.23 6.77 5.78
C GLY A 57 10.29 8.01 4.90
N SER A 58 11.39 8.74 5.03
CA SER A 58 11.73 9.83 4.12
C SER A 58 13.09 9.62 3.49
N ALA A 59 13.27 10.15 2.29
CA ALA A 59 14.46 9.95 1.49
C ALA A 59 14.74 11.17 0.61
N ILE A 60 16.01 11.37 0.26
CA ILE A 60 16.42 12.40 -0.72
C ILE A 60 16.60 11.73 -2.09
N ILE A 61 15.99 12.30 -3.12
CA ILE A 61 16.16 11.84 -4.50
C ILE A 61 17.59 12.15 -4.94
N THR A 62 18.31 11.14 -5.41
CA THR A 62 19.68 11.30 -5.91
C THR A 62 19.69 11.57 -7.40
N HIS A 63 18.91 10.79 -8.17
CA HIS A 63 18.75 10.91 -9.60
C HIS A 63 17.55 10.09 -10.10
N MET A 64 17.18 10.28 -11.36
CA MET A 64 16.10 9.56 -12.03
C MET A 64 16.66 8.82 -13.25
N GLN A 65 16.27 7.57 -13.44
CA GLN A 65 16.72 6.74 -14.55
C GLN A 65 15.54 5.94 -15.13
N GLY A 66 15.15 6.25 -16.36
CA GLY A 66 14.06 5.53 -17.03
C GLY A 66 12.73 5.70 -16.28
N SER A 67 12.22 4.60 -15.71
CA SER A 67 11.00 4.54 -14.89
C SER A 67 11.27 4.39 -13.40
N GLU A 68 12.51 4.64 -12.97
CA GLU A 68 12.98 4.45 -11.60
C GLU A 68 13.48 5.76 -10.99
N ILE A 69 13.15 5.94 -9.71
CA ILE A 69 13.63 7.02 -8.86
C ILE A 69 14.63 6.42 -7.89
N HIS A 70 15.88 6.85 -7.96
CA HIS A 70 16.91 6.45 -7.01
C HIS A 70 16.98 7.46 -5.88
N ALA A 71 16.82 7.00 -4.65
CA ALA A 71 16.83 7.85 -3.46
C ALA A 71 17.74 7.26 -2.37
N MET A 72 18.12 8.08 -1.39
CA MET A 72 18.83 7.65 -0.21
C MET A 72 17.93 7.84 1.01
N ASP A 73 17.68 6.76 1.77
CA ASP A 73 16.87 6.84 2.98
C ASP A 73 17.53 7.75 4.03
N ASN A 74 16.74 8.61 4.67
CA ASN A 74 17.27 9.59 5.61
C ASN A 74 17.66 9.00 6.96
N LYS A 75 17.16 7.80 7.30
CA LYS A 75 17.43 7.14 8.58
C LYS A 75 18.55 6.12 8.44
N THR A 76 18.53 5.30 7.40
CA THR A 76 19.49 4.19 7.23
C THR A 76 20.63 4.53 6.26
N TYR A 77 20.48 5.60 5.47
CA TYR A 77 21.39 5.95 4.36
C TYR A 77 21.49 4.88 3.27
N GLU A 78 20.57 3.91 3.27
CA GLU A 78 20.51 2.89 2.24
C GLU A 78 19.96 3.46 0.94
N THR A 79 20.38 2.87 -0.19
CA THR A 79 19.83 3.22 -1.49
C THR A 79 18.47 2.57 -1.68
N LEU A 80 17.49 3.38 -2.06
CA LEU A 80 16.14 2.97 -2.43
C LEU A 80 15.94 3.15 -3.93
N ILE A 81 15.27 2.17 -4.55
CA ILE A 81 14.80 2.25 -5.93
C ILE A 81 13.28 2.23 -5.88
N LEU A 82 12.66 3.35 -6.21
CA LEU A 82 11.21 3.53 -6.18
C LEU A 82 10.67 3.64 -7.61
N PRO A 83 9.43 3.18 -7.87
CA PRO A 83 8.80 3.40 -9.16
C PRO A 83 8.54 4.89 -9.39
N GLN A 84 8.75 5.36 -10.62
CA GLN A 84 8.35 6.70 -11.02
C GLN A 84 6.84 6.88 -10.95
N THR A 85 6.41 8.09 -10.61
CA THR A 85 5.01 8.52 -10.63
C THR A 85 4.91 9.94 -11.17
N SER A 86 3.80 10.24 -11.83
CA SER A 86 3.43 11.59 -12.26
C SER A 86 2.54 12.32 -11.25
N GLU A 87 2.27 11.70 -10.08
CA GLU A 87 1.44 12.29 -9.02
C GLU A 87 2.10 13.48 -8.31
N PHE A 88 3.44 13.57 -8.39
CA PHE A 88 4.27 14.52 -7.64
C PHE A 88 5.30 15.19 -8.55
N ASN A 89 5.80 16.35 -8.14
CA ASN A 89 6.84 17.06 -8.89
C ASN A 89 8.21 16.67 -8.34
N LEU A 90 8.78 15.60 -8.88
CA LEU A 90 10.00 14.98 -8.38
C LEU A 90 11.25 15.55 -9.06
N GLU A 91 12.24 15.93 -8.27
CA GLU A 91 13.54 16.40 -8.78
C GLU A 91 14.71 15.90 -7.92
N PRO A 92 15.90 15.69 -8.51
CA PRO A 92 17.11 15.38 -7.75
C PRO A 92 17.40 16.44 -6.67
N GLY A 93 17.72 15.98 -5.47
CA GLY A 93 17.90 16.82 -4.28
C GLY A 93 16.62 17.05 -3.47
N GLY A 94 15.44 16.78 -4.05
CA GLY A 94 14.16 16.89 -3.35
C GLY A 94 13.96 15.80 -2.29
N GLU A 95 13.25 16.13 -1.21
CA GLU A 95 12.85 15.17 -0.18
C GLU A 95 11.48 14.56 -0.51
N ILE A 96 11.35 13.25 -0.31
CA ILE A 96 10.10 12.51 -0.48
C ILE A 96 9.76 11.71 0.77
N GLN A 97 8.46 11.47 0.97
CA GLN A 97 7.97 10.44 1.88
C GLN A 97 7.65 9.18 1.06
N TRP A 98 8.10 8.03 1.53
CA TRP A 98 7.87 6.75 0.87
C TRP A 98 7.15 5.78 1.80
N MET A 99 6.50 4.78 1.19
CA MET A 99 6.01 3.60 1.90
C MET A 99 6.35 2.32 1.15
N GLU A 100 6.56 1.25 1.90
CA GLU A 100 6.73 -0.11 1.41
C GLU A 100 5.64 -0.99 2.01
N ALA A 101 5.10 -1.89 1.19
CA ALA A 101 4.34 -3.02 1.66
C ALA A 101 4.46 -4.18 0.67
N MET A 102 4.73 -5.39 1.19
CA MET A 102 4.75 -6.62 0.40
C MET A 102 5.74 -6.59 -0.78
N GLY A 103 6.91 -6.00 -0.59
CA GLY A 103 7.97 -5.81 -1.57
C GLY A 103 7.74 -4.65 -2.55
N ARG A 104 6.67 -3.88 -2.38
CA ARG A 104 6.28 -2.82 -3.32
C ARG A 104 6.44 -1.46 -2.67
N PHE A 105 7.10 -0.55 -3.40
CA PHE A 105 7.34 0.82 -2.96
C PHE A 105 6.35 1.81 -3.60
N ARG A 106 6.03 2.88 -2.88
CA ARG A 106 5.27 4.02 -3.39
C ARG A 106 5.73 5.32 -2.74
N ILE A 107 5.89 6.36 -3.55
CA ILE A 107 6.02 7.74 -3.08
C ILE A 107 4.65 8.24 -2.63
N THR A 108 4.59 8.85 -1.45
CA THR A 108 3.33 9.27 -0.82
C THR A 108 3.22 10.78 -0.66
N ARG A 109 4.34 11.51 -0.74
CA ARG A 109 4.40 12.98 -0.68
C ARG A 109 5.76 13.49 -1.18
N ASP A 110 5.78 14.65 -1.83
CA ASP A 110 6.95 15.48 -2.13
C ASP A 110 7.00 16.71 -1.20
N HIS A 111 8.21 17.22 -0.96
CA HIS A 111 8.48 18.37 -0.08
C HIS A 111 9.20 19.49 -0.82
#